data_AF-A0A7R7WEP0-F1
#
_entry.id   AF-A0A7R7WEP0-F1
#
_cell.length_a   1.000
_cell.length_b   1.000
_cell.length_c   1.000
_cell.angle_alpha   90.00
_cell.angle_beta   90.00
_cell.angle_gamma   90.00
#
_symmetry.space_group_name_H-M   'P 1'
#
loop_
_entity.id
_entity.type
_entity.pdbx_description
1 polymer ?
#
loop_
_entity_poly.entity_id
_entity_poly.type
_entity_poly.pdbx_seq_one_letter_code
_entity_poly.pdbx_strand_id
1 'polypeptide(L)'
;MALTAEFTNTKFEARTDGYLADSSGDIKAIVEVKPMLRQTKEPQIGIQESHQMVAGLLMDYKSSLPARRNKPRIIISQDRQEIYISVAKYDDNYIAYLQTRNNQSNPFMTMHQFGPWNTHSAAAMRELGPILLAISLRAREY
;
A
#
# COMPACT_ATOMS: atom_id res chain seq x y z
N MET A 1 -9.42 -9.71 -0.31
CA MET A 1 -10.54 -8.78 -0.63
C MET A 1 -10.24 -8.04 -1.92
N ALA A 2 -11.21 -7.44 -2.62
CA ALA A 2 -10.94 -6.64 -3.84
C ALA A 2 -11.03 -5.14 -3.56
N LEU A 3 -10.02 -4.38 -3.99
CA LEU A 3 -10.02 -2.92 -4.07
C LEU A 3 -10.32 -2.51 -5.51
N THR A 4 -11.21 -1.54 -5.71
CA THR A 4 -11.60 -1.11 -7.07
C THR A 4 -11.05 0.28 -7.37
N ALA A 5 -10.17 0.35 -8.37
CA ALA A 5 -9.76 1.60 -8.99
C ALA A 5 -10.75 1.94 -10.11
N GLU A 6 -11.41 3.09 -10.04
CA GLU A 6 -12.26 3.59 -11.12
C GLU A 6 -11.70 4.90 -11.64
N PHE A 7 -11.51 4.94 -12.94
CA PHE A 7 -11.07 6.07 -13.74
C PHE A 7 -12.26 6.53 -14.61
N THR A 8 -12.11 7.66 -15.30
CA THR A 8 -13.18 8.24 -16.13
C THR A 8 -13.88 7.24 -17.05
N ASN A 9 -13.12 6.35 -17.71
CA ASN A 9 -13.63 5.47 -18.77
C ASN A 9 -13.37 3.97 -18.50
N THR A 10 -12.78 3.62 -17.36
CA THR A 10 -12.38 2.24 -17.09
C THR A 10 -12.20 1.99 -15.59
N LYS A 11 -12.18 0.72 -15.20
CA LYS A 11 -11.89 0.30 -13.83
C LYS A 11 -11.07 -0.97 -13.82
N PHE A 12 -10.33 -1.20 -12.75
CA PHE A 12 -9.74 -2.49 -12.45
C PHE A 12 -9.95 -2.87 -10.98
N GLU A 13 -9.86 -4.17 -10.70
CA GLU A 13 -9.83 -4.69 -9.35
C GLU A 13 -8.43 -5.17 -8.99
N ALA A 14 -7.93 -4.70 -7.85
CA ALA A 14 -6.71 -5.21 -7.23
C ALA A 14 -7.11 -6.04 -6.01
N ARG A 15 -6.84 -7.35 -6.06
CA ARG A 15 -7.14 -8.25 -4.96
C ARG A 15 -5.99 -8.28 -3.98
N THR A 16 -6.30 -8.25 -2.70
CA THR A 16 -5.32 -8.36 -1.61
C THR A 16 -5.51 -9.63 -0.80
N ASP A 17 -4.43 -10.10 -0.18
CA ASP A 17 -4.46 -11.24 0.74
C ASP A 17 -5.07 -10.83 2.10
N GLY A 18 -4.78 -9.60 2.54
CA GLY A 18 -5.34 -9.02 3.76
C GLY A 18 -5.19 -7.49 3.83
N TYR A 19 -5.62 -6.92 4.94
CA TYR A 19 -5.41 -5.52 5.28
C TYR A 19 -5.62 -5.29 6.77
N LEU A 20 -4.99 -4.23 7.29
CA LEU A 20 -5.30 -3.63 8.58
C LEU A 20 -6.38 -2.55 8.36
N ALA A 21 -7.48 -2.62 9.10
CA ALA A 21 -8.52 -1.60 9.10
C ALA A 21 -8.87 -1.17 10.53
N ASP A 22 -9.40 0.04 10.65
CA ASP A 22 -10.01 0.51 11.90
C ASP A 22 -11.43 -0.08 12.10
N SER A 23 -12.07 0.28 13.21
CA SER A 23 -13.42 -0.17 13.54
C SER A 23 -14.51 0.33 12.57
N SER A 24 -14.22 1.35 11.77
CA SER A 24 -15.10 1.85 10.71
C SER A 24 -14.92 1.11 9.38
N GLY A 25 -13.95 0.19 9.31
CA GLY A 25 -13.55 -0.51 8.09
C GLY A 25 -12.66 0.33 7.18
N ASP A 26 -12.09 1.45 7.65
CA ASP A 26 -11.14 2.23 6.87
C ASP A 26 -9.78 1.53 6.83
N ILE A 27 -9.31 1.24 5.62
CA ILE A 27 -8.07 0.49 5.39
C ILE A 27 -6.86 1.37 5.69
N LYS A 28 -5.98 0.96 6.60
CA LYS A 28 -4.79 1.71 7.02
C LYS A 28 -3.49 1.13 6.46
N ALA A 29 -3.45 -0.17 6.20
CA ALA A 29 -2.35 -0.84 5.50
C ALA A 29 -2.88 -2.08 4.75
N ILE A 30 -2.28 -2.39 3.62
CA ILE A 30 -2.53 -3.64 2.88
C ILE A 30 -1.51 -4.70 3.33
N VAL A 31 -1.93 -5.96 3.37
CA VAL A 31 -1.06 -7.10 3.70
C VAL A 31 -1.05 -8.08 2.53
N GLU A 32 0.14 -8.43 2.07
CA GLU A 32 0.39 -9.35 0.95
C GLU A 32 1.34 -10.49 1.35
N VAL A 33 1.14 -11.67 0.77
CA VAL A 33 2.02 -12.82 0.99
C VAL A 33 2.35 -13.49 -0.35
N LYS A 34 3.62 -13.81 -0.56
CA LYS A 34 4.09 -14.63 -1.69
C LYS A 34 4.89 -15.84 -1.16
N PRO A 35 4.72 -17.03 -1.75
CA PRO A 35 5.43 -18.24 -1.31
C PRO A 35 6.90 -18.29 -1.78
N MET A 36 7.43 -17.21 -2.36
CA MET A 36 8.72 -17.15 -3.02
C MET A 36 9.47 -15.88 -2.64
N LEU A 37 10.80 -15.88 -2.79
CA LEU A 37 11.63 -14.70 -2.53
C LEU A 37 11.34 -13.60 -3.57
N ARG A 38 11.31 -12.34 -3.12
CA ARG A 38 10.98 -11.17 -3.96
C ARG A 38 11.78 -11.14 -5.25
N GLN A 39 13.10 -11.34 -5.15
CA GLN A 39 14.03 -11.32 -6.29
C GLN A 39 13.66 -12.25 -7.46
N THR A 40 12.85 -13.28 -7.22
CA THR A 40 12.42 -14.21 -8.27
C THR A 40 11.31 -13.67 -9.16
N LYS A 41 10.55 -12.67 -8.68
CA LYS A 41 9.36 -12.10 -9.31
C LYS A 41 9.21 -10.59 -9.07
N GLU A 42 10.33 -9.90 -8.83
CA GLU A 42 10.33 -8.51 -8.37
C GLU A 42 9.51 -7.57 -9.29
N PRO A 43 9.65 -7.61 -10.63
CA PRO A 43 8.82 -6.78 -11.50
C PRO A 43 7.31 -7.07 -11.35
N GLN A 44 6.93 -8.33 -11.26
CA GLN A 44 5.52 -8.73 -11.16
C GLN A 44 4.92 -8.35 -9.80
N ILE A 45 5.69 -8.53 -8.72
CA ILE A 45 5.31 -8.13 -7.37
C ILE A 45 5.14 -6.61 -7.32
N GLY A 46 6.12 -5.85 -7.82
CA GLY A 46 6.07 -4.39 -7.84
C GLY A 46 4.88 -3.84 -8.65
N ILE A 47 4.57 -4.46 -9.80
CA ILE A 47 3.37 -4.13 -10.58
C ILE A 47 2.10 -4.42 -9.77
N GLN A 48 1.99 -5.59 -9.13
CA GLN A 48 0.81 -5.95 -8.34
C GLN A 48 0.60 -4.99 -7.16
N GLU A 49 1.65 -4.73 -6.37
CA GLU A 49 1.61 -3.83 -5.22
C GLU A 49 1.24 -2.40 -5.63
N SER A 50 1.76 -1.93 -6.77
CA SER A 50 1.41 -0.62 -7.31
C SER A 50 -0.07 -0.52 -7.68
N HIS A 51 -0.65 -1.57 -8.29
CA HIS A 51 -2.09 -1.59 -8.59
C HIS A 51 -2.95 -1.55 -7.33
N GLN A 52 -2.58 -2.30 -6.29
CA GLN A 52 -3.26 -2.30 -5.01
C GLN A 52 -3.20 -0.92 -4.34
N MET A 53 -2.05 -0.27 -4.43
CA MET A 53 -1.86 1.07 -3.89
C MET A 53 -2.74 2.11 -4.60
N VAL A 54 -2.76 2.08 -5.93
CA VAL A 54 -3.61 2.98 -6.74
C VAL A 54 -5.10 2.75 -6.46
N ALA A 55 -5.52 1.49 -6.35
CA ALA A 55 -6.91 1.16 -6.04
C ALA A 55 -7.32 1.68 -4.64
N GLY A 56 -6.50 1.45 -3.62
CA GLY A 56 -6.74 1.98 -2.27
C GLY A 56 -6.80 3.51 -2.26
N LEU A 57 -5.87 4.15 -2.98
CA LEU A 57 -5.82 5.61 -3.10
C LEU A 57 -7.11 6.17 -3.73
N LEU A 58 -7.55 5.64 -4.87
CA LEU A 58 -8.77 6.12 -5.53
C LEU A 58 -10.03 5.86 -4.70
N MET A 59 -10.10 4.74 -3.96
CA MET A 59 -11.20 4.49 -3.03
C MET A 59 -11.28 5.56 -1.94
N ASP A 60 -10.15 5.96 -1.37
CA ASP A 60 -10.13 7.00 -0.33
C ASP A 60 -10.46 8.39 -0.88
N TYR A 61 -10.03 8.72 -2.10
CA TYR A 61 -10.37 10.00 -2.74
C TYR A 61 -11.83 10.11 -3.15
N LYS A 62 -12.48 8.98 -3.45
CA LYS A 62 -13.93 8.90 -3.67
C LYS A 62 -14.75 9.00 -2.39
N SER A 63 -14.17 8.66 -1.25
CA SER A 63 -14.86 8.79 0.03
C SER A 63 -15.22 10.25 0.32
N SER A 64 -16.38 10.45 0.91
CA SER A 64 -16.82 11.76 1.43
C SER A 64 -16.06 12.17 2.70
N LEU A 65 -15.31 11.26 3.34
CA LEU A 65 -14.54 11.50 4.55
C LEU A 65 -13.12 12.01 4.21
N PRO A 66 -12.80 13.30 4.39
CA PRO A 66 -11.51 13.85 3.99
C PRO A 66 -10.32 13.25 4.77
N ALA A 67 -10.54 12.81 6.01
CA ALA A 67 -9.52 12.19 6.86
C ALA A 67 -8.86 10.97 6.20
N ARG A 68 -9.58 10.23 5.34
CA ARG A 68 -9.04 9.07 4.60
C ARG A 68 -7.93 9.44 3.62
N ARG A 69 -7.84 10.71 3.22
CA ARG A 69 -6.80 11.22 2.30
C ARG A 69 -5.48 11.52 3.03
N ASN A 70 -5.53 11.76 4.35
CA ASN A 70 -4.38 12.23 5.14
C ASN A 70 -3.57 11.11 5.80
N LYS A 71 -4.04 9.85 5.73
CA LYS A 71 -3.29 8.69 6.25
C LYS A 71 -2.16 8.26 5.29
N PRO A 72 -1.04 7.74 5.80
CA PRO A 72 0.00 7.15 4.95
C PRO A 72 -0.55 5.96 4.16
N ARG A 73 0.06 5.68 3.01
CA ARG A 73 -0.31 4.57 2.13
C ARG A 73 0.75 3.49 2.23
N ILE A 74 0.40 2.39 2.91
CA ILE A 74 1.35 1.35 3.33
C ILE A 74 0.93 -0.01 2.79
N ILE A 75 1.89 -0.74 2.24
CA ILE A 75 1.82 -2.18 1.97
C ILE A 75 2.84 -2.89 2.86
N ILE A 76 2.42 -3.96 3.53
CA ILE A 76 3.29 -4.87 4.27
C ILE A 76 3.27 -6.19 3.51
N SER A 77 4.42 -6.59 2.97
CA SER A 77 4.54 -7.78 2.13
C SER A 77 5.44 -8.80 2.78
N GLN A 78 5.00 -10.06 2.81
CA GLN A 78 5.84 -11.19 3.20
C GLN A 78 6.13 -12.06 1.98
N ASP A 79 7.37 -12.03 1.51
CA ASP A 79 7.86 -12.83 0.40
C ASP A 79 8.72 -13.98 0.97
N ARG A 80 8.10 -15.15 1.14
CA ARG A 80 8.65 -16.30 1.86
C ARG A 80 9.06 -15.91 3.29
N GLN A 81 10.36 -15.95 3.62
CA GLN A 81 10.86 -15.63 4.95
C GLN A 81 11.19 -14.14 5.13
N GLU A 82 10.99 -13.31 4.11
CA GLU A 82 11.38 -11.89 4.12
C GLU A 82 10.15 -10.99 4.18
N ILE A 83 10.14 -10.07 5.15
CA ILE A 83 9.10 -9.04 5.26
C ILE A 83 9.63 -7.73 4.72
N TYR A 84 8.78 -7.02 3.99
CA TYR A 84 9.01 -5.69 3.43
C TYR A 84 7.89 -4.75 3.86
N ILE A 85 8.23 -3.49 4.06
CA ILE A 85 7.25 -2.41 4.26
C ILE A 85 7.46 -1.40 3.14
N SER A 86 6.42 -1.14 2.36
CA SER A 86 6.43 -0.18 1.26
C SER A 86 5.49 0.98 1.56
N VAL A 87 5.99 2.21 1.44
CA VAL A 87 5.24 3.45 1.66
C VAL A 87 5.15 4.24 0.37
N ALA A 88 3.93 4.56 -0.06
CA ALA A 88 3.73 5.39 -1.25
C ALA A 88 3.88 6.87 -0.93
N LYS A 89 4.67 7.54 -1.76
CA LYS A 89 4.79 9.00 -1.82
C LYS A 89 4.25 9.49 -3.16
N TYR A 90 3.33 10.44 -3.12
CA TYR A 90 2.70 11.07 -4.27
C TYR A 90 2.28 12.50 -3.89
N ASP A 91 1.95 13.31 -4.89
CA ASP A 91 1.48 14.68 -4.73
C ASP A 91 0.10 14.88 -5.36
N ASP A 92 -0.43 16.10 -5.27
CA ASP A 92 -1.73 16.43 -5.85
C ASP A 92 -1.75 16.32 -7.38
N ASN A 93 -0.60 16.48 -8.05
CA ASN A 93 -0.51 16.29 -9.50
C ASN A 93 -0.76 14.83 -9.87
N TYR A 94 -0.26 13.88 -9.07
CA TYR A 94 -0.54 12.45 -9.26
C TYR A 94 -2.01 12.12 -9.07
N ILE A 95 -2.68 12.71 -8.08
CA ILE A 95 -4.11 12.53 -7.89
C ILE A 95 -4.90 13.10 -9.06
N ALA A 96 -4.56 14.32 -9.50
CA ALA A 96 -5.21 14.96 -10.65
C ALA A 96 -5.04 14.12 -11.92
N TYR A 97 -3.87 13.52 -12.12
CA TYR A 97 -3.63 12.58 -13.21
C TYR A 97 -4.56 11.36 -13.14
N LEU A 98 -4.65 10.70 -11.98
CA LEU A 98 -5.50 9.52 -11.83
C LEU A 98 -6.99 9.84 -12.07
N GLN A 99 -7.45 11.03 -11.70
CA GLN A 99 -8.87 11.41 -11.79
C GLN A 99 -9.27 12.00 -13.15
N THR A 100 -8.41 12.84 -13.72
CA THR A 100 -8.75 13.67 -14.90
C THR A 100 -7.82 13.47 -16.09
N ARG A 101 -6.80 12.61 -15.96
CA ARG A 101 -5.70 12.44 -16.94
C ARG A 101 -4.86 13.70 -17.16
N ASN A 102 -4.91 14.67 -16.24
CA ASN A 102 -4.00 15.79 -16.27
C ASN A 102 -2.57 15.30 -16.05
N ASN A 103 -1.73 15.36 -17.08
CA ASN A 103 -0.37 14.85 -17.08
C ASN A 103 0.70 15.96 -16.89
N GLN A 104 0.31 17.13 -16.38
CA GLN A 104 1.25 18.18 -16.03
C GLN A 104 2.30 17.65 -15.04
N SER A 105 3.56 18.01 -15.30
CA SER A 105 4.69 17.74 -14.40
C SER A 105 5.13 16.28 -14.24
N ASN A 106 4.77 15.38 -15.17
CA ASN A 106 5.14 13.94 -15.10
C ASN A 106 4.80 13.32 -13.74
N PRO A 107 3.52 13.30 -13.36
CA PRO A 107 3.15 13.00 -12.00
C PRO A 107 3.24 11.49 -11.76
N PHE A 108 4.18 11.09 -10.92
CA PHE A 108 4.41 9.68 -10.57
C PHE A 108 4.36 9.47 -9.05
N MET A 109 3.76 8.35 -8.65
CA MET A 109 3.93 7.82 -7.30
C MET A 109 5.28 7.10 -7.19
N THR A 110 5.99 7.35 -6.08
CA THR A 110 7.19 6.59 -5.69
C THR A 110 6.84 5.64 -4.55
N MET A 111 7.20 4.36 -4.70
CA MET A 111 7.09 3.35 -3.64
C MET A 111 8.42 3.23 -2.90
N HIS A 112 8.47 3.70 -1.65
CA HIS A 112 9.65 3.56 -0.79
C HIS A 112 9.58 2.23 -0.04
N GLN A 113 10.41 1.27 -0.45
CA GLN A 113 10.50 -0.06 0.16
C GLN A 113 11.59 -0.11 1.24
N PHE A 114 11.26 -0.72 2.37
CA PHE A 114 12.15 -1.00 3.49
C PHE A 114 12.19 -2.50 3.79
N GLY A 115 13.31 -2.98 4.32
CA GLY A 115 13.61 -4.40 4.53
C GLY A 115 14.77 -4.89 3.64
N PRO A 116 14.95 -6.20 3.48
CA PRO A 116 14.15 -7.28 4.05
C PRO A 116 14.40 -7.53 5.55
N TRP A 117 13.34 -7.77 6.32
CA TRP A 117 13.45 -8.38 7.64
C TRP A 117 13.22 -9.89 7.54
N ASN A 118 14.25 -10.68 7.85
CA ASN A 118 14.16 -12.14 7.80
C ASN A 118 13.45 -12.69 9.05
N THR A 119 12.33 -13.39 8.87
CA THR A 119 11.50 -13.99 9.93
C THR A 119 12.22 -15.04 10.77
N HIS A 120 13.28 -15.68 10.26
CA HIS A 120 14.12 -16.60 11.05
C HIS A 120 15.16 -15.87 11.92
N SER A 121 15.31 -14.55 11.78
CA SER A 121 16.26 -13.75 12.57
C SER A 121 15.54 -13.07 13.74
N ALA A 122 15.87 -13.50 14.96
CA ALA A 122 15.35 -12.86 16.18
C ALA A 122 15.74 -11.39 16.28
N ALA A 123 16.90 -11.00 15.73
CA ALA A 123 17.32 -9.60 15.68
C ALA A 123 16.43 -8.78 14.72
N ALA A 124 16.17 -9.30 13.51
CA ALA A 124 15.30 -8.63 12.56
C ALA A 124 13.86 -8.50 13.09
N MET A 125 13.34 -9.55 13.75
CA MET A 125 12.01 -9.49 14.35
C MET A 125 11.92 -8.54 15.55
N ARG A 126 13.00 -8.39 16.32
CA ARG A 126 13.09 -7.40 17.41
C ARG A 126 13.05 -5.96 16.88
N GLU A 127 13.60 -5.71 15.70
CA GLU A 127 13.53 -4.42 15.03
C GLU A 127 12.16 -4.17 14.37
N LEU A 128 11.64 -5.17 13.64
CA LEU A 128 10.39 -5.06 12.90
C LEU A 128 9.16 -4.96 13.81
N GLY A 129 9.13 -5.70 14.92
CA GLY A 129 7.98 -5.77 15.83
C GLY A 129 7.49 -4.39 16.30
N PRO A 130 8.36 -3.53 16.86
CA PRO A 130 8.01 -2.16 17.22
C PRO A 130 7.50 -1.30 16.06
N ILE A 131 8.04 -1.47 14.84
CA ILE A 131 7.59 -0.73 13.65
C ILE A 131 6.15 -1.12 13.29
N LEU A 132 5.84 -2.42 13.24
CA LEU A 132 4.49 -2.91 12.97
C LEU A 132 3.50 -2.51 14.06
N LEU A 133 3.94 -2.50 15.33
CA LEU A 133 3.13 -1.98 16.44
C LEU A 133 2.84 -0.49 16.27
N ALA A 134 3.84 0.32 15.92
CA ALA A 134 3.66 1.76 15.69
C ALA A 134 2.68 2.04 14.53
N ILE A 135 2.79 1.29 13.43
CA ILE A 135 1.82 1.36 12.31
C ILE A 135 0.40 1.02 12.82
N SER A 136 0.27 -0.02 13.64
CA SER A 136 -1.02 -0.48 14.19
C SER A 136 -1.63 0.49 15.19
N LEU A 137 -0.81 1.20 15.97
CA LEU A 137 -1.27 2.24 16.89
C LEU A 137 -1.69 3.50 16.13
N ARG A 138 -0.86 3.96 15.19
CA ARG A 138 -1.15 5.13 14.36
C ARG A 138 -2.39 4.93 13.48
N ALA A 139 -2.67 3.69 13.08
CA ALA A 139 -3.90 3.31 12.38
C ALA A 139 -5.19 3.65 13.16
N ARG A 140 -5.11 3.93 14.47
CA ARG A 140 -6.24 4.35 15.31
C ARG A 140 -6.44 5.87 15.38
N GLU A 141 -5.46 6.66 14.92
CA GLU A 141 -5.41 8.11 15.10
C GLU A 141 -5.99 8.91 13.92
N TYR A 142 -6.27 8.25 12.79
CA TYR A 142 -6.90 8.83 11.59
C TYR A 142 -8.24 8.16 11.32
#